data_AF-A0A1V8MW78-F1
#
_entry.id   AF-A0A1V8MW78-F1
#
_cell.length_a   1.000
_cell.length_b   1.000
_cell.length_c   1.000
_cell.angle_alpha   90.00
_cell.angle_beta   90.00
_cell.angle_gamma   90.00
#
_symmetry.space_group_name_H-M   'P 1'
#
loop_
_entity.id
_entity.type
_entity.pdbx_description
1 polymer ?
#
loop_
_entity_poly.entity_id
_entity_poly.type
_entity_poly.pdbx_seq_one_letter_code
_entity_poly.pdbx_strand_id
1 'polypeptide(L)'
;MRAWIISALVLLGLAGCAENTAGMRVDGETQHVFFHDNVLGGRLLVDDIATTQVDDRARAVVRLTSNFKGDQNILYRFAWYDDNGLEVNTKPGPWRQAIVRGFESITLSEVTVNPNGTQYRLQIRAANE
;
A
#
# COMPACT_ATOMS: atom_id res chain seq x y z
N MET A 1 -0.50 -30.69 44.48
CA MET A 1 -1.60 -30.72 43.48
C MET A 1 -2.01 -29.32 43.01
N ARG A 2 -2.22 -28.32 43.88
CA ARG A 2 -2.59 -26.94 43.48
C ARG A 2 -1.51 -26.18 42.68
N ALA A 3 -0.24 -26.34 43.03
CA ALA A 3 0.87 -25.66 42.33
C ALA A 3 1.04 -26.10 40.86
N TRP A 4 0.67 -27.35 40.55
CA TRP A 4 0.76 -27.89 39.20
C TRP A 4 -0.31 -27.33 38.26
N ILE A 5 -1.50 -27.06 38.81
CA ILE A 5 -2.61 -26.44 38.06
C ILE A 5 -2.27 -24.98 37.72
N ILE A 6 -1.59 -24.26 38.63
CA ILE A 6 -1.17 -22.87 38.40
C ILE A 6 -0.09 -22.79 37.32
N SER A 7 0.90 -23.71 37.32
CA SER A 7 1.91 -23.77 36.26
C SER A 7 1.32 -24.11 34.88
N ALA A 8 0.29 -24.96 34.82
CA ALA A 8 -0.37 -25.28 33.56
C ALA A 8 -1.18 -24.09 33.01
N LEU A 9 -1.79 -23.27 33.88
CA LEU A 9 -2.58 -22.12 33.46
C LEU A 9 -1.73 -20.95 32.92
N VAL A 10 -0.51 -20.79 33.44
CA VAL A 10 0.44 -19.75 32.99
C VAL A 10 0.97 -20.03 31.58
N LEU A 11 1.08 -21.30 31.18
CA LEU A 11 1.54 -21.69 29.83
C LEU A 11 0.48 -21.43 28.74
N LEU A 12 -0.81 -21.40 29.07
CA LEU A 12 -1.89 -21.12 28.10
C LEU A 12 -2.12 -19.62 27.84
N GLY A 13 -1.53 -18.71 28.61
CA GLY A 13 -1.70 -17.26 28.44
C GLY A 13 -0.88 -16.63 27.30
N LEU A 14 0.00 -17.40 26.65
CA LEU A 14 0.93 -16.89 25.63
C LEU A 14 0.39 -17.02 24.18
N ALA A 15 -0.83 -17.53 23.99
CA ALA A 15 -1.52 -17.44 22.69
C ALA A 15 -2.11 -16.03 22.50
N GLY A 16 -1.23 -15.02 22.56
CA GLY A 16 -1.56 -13.63 22.24
C GLY A 16 -1.68 -13.47 20.73
N CYS A 17 -2.71 -12.73 20.32
CA CYS A 17 -3.10 -12.36 18.96
C CYS A 17 -2.00 -12.50 17.90
N ALA A 18 -2.08 -13.55 17.09
CA ALA A 18 -1.51 -13.51 15.76
C ALA A 18 -2.37 -12.54 14.94
N GLU A 19 -2.06 -11.24 15.02
CA GLU A 19 -2.49 -10.32 13.99
C GLU A 19 -1.90 -10.84 12.68
N ASN A 20 -2.75 -11.10 11.68
CA ASN A 20 -2.31 -11.41 10.32
C ASN A 20 -1.63 -10.15 9.77
N THR A 21 -0.42 -9.86 10.23
CA THR A 21 0.42 -8.85 9.61
C THR A 21 0.79 -9.46 8.27
N ALA A 22 0.13 -9.02 7.20
CA ALA A 22 0.59 -9.30 5.86
C ALA A 22 2.07 -8.92 5.82
N GLY A 23 2.96 -9.93 5.81
CA GLY A 23 4.38 -9.80 5.54
C GLY A 23 4.64 -8.81 4.41
N MET A 24 5.71 -8.05 4.53
CA MET A 24 6.00 -6.93 3.66
C MET A 24 7.06 -7.36 2.67
N ARG A 25 6.81 -7.24 1.36
CA ARG A 25 7.87 -7.24 0.35
C ARG A 25 8.28 -5.80 0.09
N VAL A 26 9.55 -5.49 0.33
CA VAL A 26 10.18 -4.22 -0.05
C VAL A 26 11.25 -4.57 -1.07
N ASP A 27 10.85 -4.68 -2.33
CA ASP A 27 11.82 -4.67 -3.43
C ASP A 27 12.26 -3.22 -3.63
N GLY A 28 13.57 -2.96 -3.62
CA GLY A 28 14.14 -1.60 -3.59
C GLY A 28 13.70 -0.67 -4.75
N GLU A 29 13.20 -1.24 -5.84
CA GLU A 29 12.63 -0.52 -6.99
C GLU A 29 11.20 -0.02 -6.74
N THR A 30 10.49 -0.60 -5.77
CA THR A 30 9.08 -0.32 -5.43
C THR A 30 8.90 0.51 -4.16
N GLN A 31 9.93 1.23 -3.70
CA GLN A 31 9.88 2.00 -2.44
C GLN A 31 8.74 3.03 -2.35
N HIS A 32 8.16 3.42 -3.49
CA HIS A 32 7.00 4.30 -3.56
C HIS A 32 5.64 3.60 -3.48
N VAL A 33 5.55 2.28 -3.65
CA VAL A 33 4.27 1.53 -3.69
C VAL A 33 4.17 0.62 -2.46
N PHE A 34 3.06 0.75 -1.73
CA PHE A 34 2.81 -0.02 -0.51
C PHE A 34 1.50 -0.79 -0.61
N PHE A 35 1.59 -2.11 -0.65
CA PHE A 35 0.45 -3.03 -0.59
C PHE A 35 0.13 -3.38 0.86
N HIS A 36 -1.12 -3.17 1.29
CA HIS A 36 -1.60 -3.54 2.63
C HIS A 36 -1.95 -5.03 2.76
N ASP A 37 -1.92 -5.76 1.65
CA ASP A 37 -2.27 -7.17 1.58
C ASP A 37 -1.26 -7.92 0.70
N ASN A 38 -0.71 -9.02 1.23
CA ASN A 38 0.30 -9.82 0.55
C ASN A 38 -0.20 -10.53 -0.70
N VAL A 39 -1.44 -11.02 -0.65
CA VAL A 39 -2.02 -11.76 -1.75
C VAL A 39 -2.21 -10.81 -2.92
N LEU A 40 -2.67 -9.60 -2.66
CA LEU A 40 -2.76 -8.54 -3.65
C LEU A 40 -1.37 -8.11 -4.15
N GLY A 41 -0.41 -7.89 -3.25
CA GLY A 41 0.96 -7.54 -3.63
C GLY A 41 1.66 -8.61 -4.46
N GLY A 42 1.32 -9.89 -4.29
CA GLY A 42 1.81 -10.98 -5.13
C GLY A 42 1.11 -11.11 -6.48
N ARG A 43 -0.03 -10.45 -6.68
CA ARG A 43 -0.82 -10.47 -7.93
C ARG A 43 -0.61 -9.24 -8.80
N LEU A 44 -0.12 -8.14 -8.24
CA LEU A 44 0.11 -6.90 -8.96
C LEU A 44 1.61 -6.64 -9.11
N LEU A 45 2.05 -6.52 -10.35
CA LEU A 45 3.40 -6.08 -10.69
C LEU A 45 3.42 -4.56 -10.82
N VAL A 46 4.44 -3.92 -10.26
CA VAL A 46 4.70 -2.49 -10.47
C VAL A 46 5.64 -2.40 -11.66
N ASP A 47 5.13 -1.97 -12.81
CA ASP A 47 5.92 -1.99 -14.05
C ASP A 47 6.75 -0.73 -14.25
N ASP A 48 6.30 0.39 -13.69
CA ASP A 48 6.92 1.69 -13.87
C ASP A 48 6.44 2.68 -12.79
N ILE A 49 7.36 3.52 -12.35
CA ILE A 49 7.16 4.57 -11.37
C ILE A 49 7.81 5.83 -11.91
N ALA A 50 7.01 6.87 -12.14
CA ALA A 50 7.48 8.14 -12.66
C ALA A 50 6.93 9.31 -11.85
N THR A 51 7.73 10.37 -11.80
CA THR A 51 7.30 11.71 -11.36
C THR A 51 7.48 12.66 -12.54
N THR A 52 6.40 13.31 -12.96
CA THR A 52 6.39 14.32 -14.02
C THR A 52 5.93 15.66 -13.46
N GLN A 53 6.00 16.74 -14.23
CA GLN A 53 5.50 18.05 -13.82
C GLN A 53 4.24 18.42 -14.62
N VAL A 54 3.23 18.96 -13.94
CA VAL A 54 2.02 19.56 -14.55
C VAL A 54 1.75 20.86 -13.81
N ASP A 55 1.73 22.00 -14.53
CA ASP A 55 1.49 23.33 -13.95
C ASP A 55 2.36 23.63 -12.71
N ASP A 56 3.68 23.40 -12.86
CA ASP A 56 4.70 23.55 -11.80
C ASP A 56 4.48 22.67 -10.55
N ARG A 57 3.65 21.63 -10.66
CA ARG A 57 3.35 20.68 -9.58
C ARG A 57 3.81 19.28 -9.96
N ALA A 58 4.32 18.55 -8.96
CA ALA A 58 4.67 17.15 -9.13
C ALA A 58 3.43 16.30 -9.43
N ARG A 59 3.58 15.39 -10.39
CA ARG A 59 2.60 14.39 -10.78
C ARG A 59 3.20 13.00 -10.67
N ALA A 60 2.62 12.21 -9.78
CA ALA A 60 2.95 10.80 -9.62
C ALA A 60 2.24 9.98 -10.70
N VAL A 61 2.95 9.05 -11.33
CA VAL A 61 2.42 8.13 -12.32
C VAL A 61 2.98 6.74 -12.00
N VAL A 62 2.09 5.78 -11.73
CA VAL A 62 2.47 4.40 -11.43
C VAL A 62 1.71 3.47 -12.36
N ARG A 63 2.43 2.62 -13.10
CA ARG A 63 1.84 1.58 -13.94
C ARG A 63 1.84 0.25 -13.19
N LEU A 64 0.68 -0.40 -13.14
CA LEU A 64 0.48 -1.69 -12.52
C LEU A 64 0.01 -2.69 -13.57
N THR A 65 0.52 -3.92 -13.53
CA THR A 65 0.03 -5.04 -14.34
C THR A 65 -0.46 -6.17 -13.44
N SER A 66 -1.61 -6.74 -13.79
CA SER A 66 -2.07 -7.96 -13.14
C SER A 66 -1.25 -9.18 -13.61
N ASN A 67 -0.66 -9.90 -12.66
CA ASN A 67 -0.12 -11.25 -12.86
C ASN A 67 -1.13 -12.33 -12.40
N PHE A 68 -2.42 -12.01 -12.44
CA PHE A 68 -3.49 -12.89 -12.02
C PHE A 68 -4.61 -12.91 -13.06
N LYS A 69 -5.26 -14.06 -13.22
CA LYS A 69 -6.32 -14.26 -14.24
C LYS A 69 -7.63 -13.53 -13.92
N GLY A 70 -7.88 -13.22 -12.66
CA GLY A 70 -9.13 -12.60 -12.21
C GLY A 70 -9.01 -11.10 -12.02
N ASP A 71 -10.16 -10.44 -11.98
CA ASP A 71 -10.26 -9.01 -11.70
C ASP A 71 -9.95 -8.72 -10.22
N GLN A 72 -9.26 -7.60 -9.99
CA GLN A 72 -8.87 -7.13 -8.68
C GLN A 72 -9.45 -5.74 -8.44
N ASN A 73 -10.47 -5.67 -7.58
CA ASN A 73 -11.00 -4.41 -7.10
C ASN A 73 -10.05 -3.86 -6.02
N ILE A 74 -9.48 -2.68 -6.26
CA ILE A 74 -8.52 -2.06 -5.35
C ILE A 74 -9.01 -0.69 -4.89
N LEU A 75 -8.62 -0.34 -3.67
CA LEU A 75 -8.62 1.02 -3.19
C LEU A 75 -7.19 1.53 -3.15
N TYR A 76 -6.96 2.74 -3.65
CA TYR A 76 -5.64 3.36 -3.67
C TYR A 76 -5.67 4.82 -3.22
N ARG A 77 -4.54 5.32 -2.69
CA ARG A 77 -4.35 6.73 -2.36
C ARG A 77 -2.88 7.13 -2.46
N PHE A 78 -2.61 8.38 -2.79
CA PHE A 78 -1.26 8.95 -2.73
C PHE A 78 -1.11 9.77 -1.44
N ALA A 79 0.02 9.59 -0.76
CA ALA A 79 0.50 10.47 0.28
C ALA A 79 1.71 11.23 -0.26
N TRP A 80 1.74 12.55 -0.08
CA TRP A 80 2.78 13.44 -0.61
C TRP A 80 3.71 13.91 0.50
N TYR A 81 5.00 14.00 0.18
CA TYR A 81 6.06 14.39 1.09
C TYR A 81 6.94 15.46 0.44
N ASP A 82 7.56 16.30 1.27
CA ASP A 82 8.62 17.22 0.81
C ASP A 82 9.96 16.50 0.68
N ASP A 83 10.99 17.24 0.27
CA ASP A 83 12.35 16.72 0.10
C ASP A 83 13.00 16.25 1.42
N ASN A 84 12.46 16.66 2.57
CA ASN A 84 12.89 16.22 3.89
C ASN A 84 12.12 14.98 4.37
N GLY A 85 11.17 14.46 3.57
CA GLY A 85 10.33 13.32 3.92
C GLY A 85 9.18 13.65 4.87
N LEU A 86 8.84 14.92 5.07
CA LEU A 86 7.70 15.33 5.87
C LEU A 86 6.42 15.29 5.04
N GLU A 87 5.35 14.69 5.56
CA GLU A 87 4.06 14.66 4.86
C GLU A 87 3.50 16.08 4.70
N VAL A 88 3.25 16.49 3.46
CA VAL A 88 2.81 17.86 3.12
C VAL A 88 1.29 17.97 2.97
N ASN A 89 0.59 16.84 3.01
CA ASN A 89 -0.87 16.79 2.97
C ASN A 89 -1.44 17.26 4.32
N THR A 90 -2.19 18.36 4.33
CA THR A 90 -2.86 18.85 5.56
C THR A 90 -3.99 17.93 6.02
N LYS A 91 -4.54 17.12 5.10
CA LYS A 91 -5.48 16.02 5.36
C LYS A 91 -5.18 14.88 4.40
N PRO A 92 -5.32 13.61 4.82
CA PRO A 92 -5.17 12.48 3.91
C PRO A 92 -6.15 12.56 2.74
N GLY A 93 -5.67 12.34 1.52
CA GLY A 93 -6.54 12.21 0.35
C GLY A 93 -7.52 11.04 0.49
N PRO A 94 -8.70 11.10 -0.16
CA PRO A 94 -9.66 10.01 -0.11
C PRO A 94 -9.09 8.76 -0.79
N TRP A 95 -9.54 7.58 -0.33
CA TRP A 95 -9.33 6.35 -1.07
C TRP A 95 -10.11 6.41 -2.38
N ARG A 96 -9.43 6.16 -3.50
CA ARG A 96 -10.01 6.04 -4.84
C ARG A 96 -10.13 4.57 -5.22
N GLN A 97 -11.15 4.20 -5.98
CA GLN A 97 -11.37 2.83 -6.43
C GLN A 97 -10.88 2.65 -7.87
N ALA A 98 -10.28 1.50 -8.15
CA ALA A 98 -9.93 1.06 -9.50
C ALA A 98 -10.12 -0.46 -9.63
N ILE A 99 -10.23 -0.94 -10.86
CA ILE A 99 -10.28 -2.37 -11.19
C ILE A 99 -9.05 -2.68 -12.04
N VAL A 100 -8.19 -3.59 -11.58
CA VAL A 100 -7.13 -4.18 -12.39
C VAL A 100 -7.66 -5.49 -12.95
N ARG A 101 -7.99 -5.52 -14.23
CA ARG A 101 -8.52 -6.73 -14.87
C ARG A 101 -7.45 -7.79 -15.03
N GLY A 102 -7.88 -9.04 -15.19
CA GLY A 102 -6.96 -10.17 -15.35
C GLY A 102 -5.96 -9.96 -16.48
N PHE A 103 -4.66 -10.06 -16.18
CA PHE A 103 -3.55 -9.83 -17.13
C PHE A 103 -3.50 -8.45 -17.82
N GLU A 104 -4.31 -7.49 -17.40
CA GLU A 104 -4.29 -6.13 -17.93
C GLU A 104 -3.41 -5.20 -17.10
N SER A 105 -2.99 -4.10 -17.73
CA SER A 105 -2.26 -3.01 -17.09
C SER A 105 -3.17 -1.81 -16.88
N ILE A 106 -2.97 -1.10 -15.77
CA ILE A 106 -3.60 0.21 -15.50
C ILE A 106 -2.57 1.23 -15.08
N THR A 107 -2.91 2.51 -15.22
CA THR A 107 -2.08 3.63 -14.75
C THR A 107 -2.81 4.39 -13.66
N LEU A 108 -2.19 4.48 -12.49
CA LEU A 108 -2.65 5.29 -11.37
C LEU A 108 -1.86 6.61 -11.36
N SER A 109 -2.54 7.74 -11.24
CA SER A 109 -1.86 9.03 -11.15
C SER A 109 -2.54 10.03 -10.22
N GLU A 110 -1.75 10.99 -9.74
CA GLU A 110 -2.20 12.12 -8.94
C GLU A 110 -1.25 13.30 -9.13
N VAL A 111 -1.77 14.53 -9.08
CA VAL A 111 -0.96 15.76 -9.03
C VAL A 111 -1.02 16.29 -7.61
N THR A 112 0.12 16.68 -7.05
CA THR A 112 0.17 17.28 -5.71
C THR A 112 -0.61 18.60 -5.65
N VAL A 113 -1.42 18.75 -4.61
CA VAL A 113 -2.07 20.04 -4.29
C VAL A 113 -1.14 20.98 -3.52
N ASN A 114 -0.06 20.45 -2.92
CA ASN A 114 0.94 21.23 -2.21
C ASN A 114 2.19 21.43 -3.10
N PRO A 115 2.60 22.68 -3.40
CA PRO A 115 3.76 22.94 -4.26
C PRO A 115 5.08 22.38 -3.70
N ASN A 116 5.17 22.16 -2.39
CA ASN A 116 6.36 21.56 -1.76
C ASN A 116 6.34 20.03 -1.81
N GLY A 117 5.26 19.40 -2.30
CA GLY A 117 5.16 17.95 -2.40
C GLY A 117 5.91 17.43 -3.62
N THR A 118 7.11 16.91 -3.43
CA THR A 118 8.00 16.43 -4.49
C THR A 118 8.12 14.90 -4.50
N GLN A 119 7.88 14.26 -3.36
CA GLN A 119 7.95 12.82 -3.18
C GLN A 119 6.57 12.26 -2.84
N TYR A 120 6.36 10.96 -3.09
CA TYR A 120 5.07 10.33 -2.79
C TYR A 120 5.18 8.88 -2.35
N ARG A 121 4.12 8.40 -1.70
CA ARG A 121 3.82 6.99 -1.48
C ARG A 121 2.43 6.67 -2.01
N LEU A 122 2.35 5.72 -2.94
CA LEU A 122 1.12 5.09 -3.37
C LEU A 122 0.78 3.95 -2.42
N GLN A 123 -0.38 4.04 -1.78
CA GLN A 123 -0.91 3.01 -0.90
C GLN A 123 -2.03 2.27 -1.61
N ILE A 124 -2.01 0.95 -1.57
CA ILE A 124 -2.98 0.08 -2.23
C ILE A 124 -3.50 -0.96 -1.23
N ARG A 125 -4.82 -1.20 -1.25
CA ARG A 125 -5.49 -2.27 -0.50
C ARG A 125 -6.59 -2.90 -1.35
N ALA A 126 -7.00 -4.11 -1.00
CA ALA A 126 -8.19 -4.71 -1.60
C ALA A 126 -9.43 -3.86 -1.26
N ALA A 127 -10.33 -3.70 -2.22
CA ALA A 127 -11.69 -3.28 -1.93
C ALA A 127 -12.42 -4.53 -1.39
N ASN A 128 -12.54 -4.65 -0.08
CA ASN A 128 -13.37 -5.70 0.52
C ASN A 128 -14.83 -5.44 0.11
N GLU A 129 -15.54 -6.49 -0.31
CA GLU A 129 -17.01 -6.49 -0.36
C GLU A 129 -17.60 -6.73 1.04
#